data_AF-A0A938IUJ9-F1
#
_entry.id   AF-A0A938IUJ9-F1
#
_cell.length_a   1.000
_cell.length_b   1.000
_cell.length_c   1.000
_cell.angle_alpha   90.00
_cell.angle_beta   90.00
_cell.angle_gamma   90.00
#
_symmetry.space_group_name_H-M   'P 1'
#
loop_
_entity.id
_entity.type
_entity.pdbx_description
1 polymer ?
#
loop_
_entity_poly.entity_id
_entity_poly.type
_entity_poly.pdbx_seq_one_letter_code
_entity_poly.pdbx_strand_id
1 'polypeptide(L)'
;MHFVTNIFSTVYDAIRNWNGFQLEPAISDTSSVFGLAQFLSTLALLVVVFNVSDFRYRYRLYVTRYDIRKAAILTASAIAGVLLLTEFWFQNALPIPRFLNHYSNIKIVLAAVFLVLIIYIVLVCFLRPPKLARANAVQFFRATTHLIHQGNKDRLQAIAEDLGPAMEDIFRLGSQVRSHSEPSKPPIEQVCAHDLLLTLADRRFCNLIVDRDPAFAIRCFVLAIKYPEAPFAQFSRNVGEEFIVNTDSAFYQEDSGYSSGYFGYAKPITSTVFGSYELIERCATKGVSSLELHYSIIDTLDAIQMEGFKRAGLAFFSAYLEKNPHQSHSYAFARLLASVDSCTSGIYKINNLAVDEWKSPEYARFKAAADFLKEAIALLDKSGIKARSVRPGKETFHDVYDALAQAVV
;
A
#
# COMPACT_ATOMS: atom_id res chain seq x y z
N MET A 1 -29.58 57.46 -1.88
CA MET A 1 -28.18 57.82 -1.53
C MET A 1 -27.99 58.35 -0.09
N HIS A 2 -29.05 58.72 0.64
CA HIS A 2 -28.94 59.25 2.03
C HIS A 2 -28.98 58.20 3.16
N PHE A 3 -29.29 56.94 2.88
CA PHE A 3 -29.38 55.88 3.91
C PHE A 3 -28.03 55.21 4.22
N VAL A 4 -27.11 55.20 3.24
CA VAL A 4 -25.78 54.57 3.38
C VAL A 4 -24.83 55.47 4.18
N THR A 5 -24.93 56.79 4.03
CA THR A 5 -24.07 57.75 4.76
C THR A 5 -24.34 57.80 6.26
N ASN A 6 -25.58 57.58 6.71
CA ASN A 6 -25.94 57.58 8.13
C ASN A 6 -25.53 56.31 8.89
N ILE A 7 -25.43 55.16 8.21
CA ILE A 7 -24.96 53.91 8.83
C ILE A 7 -23.43 53.94 8.99
N PHE A 8 -22.71 54.52 8.02
CA PHE A 8 -21.25 54.66 8.13
C PHE A 8 -20.83 55.69 9.19
N SER A 9 -21.60 56.78 9.41
CA SER A 9 -21.29 57.74 10.49
C SER A 9 -21.59 57.17 11.87
N THR A 10 -22.70 56.43 12.06
CA THR A 10 -23.02 55.80 13.34
C THR A 10 -22.09 54.65 13.71
N VAL A 11 -21.61 53.88 12.74
CA VAL A 11 -20.56 52.87 12.98
C VAL A 11 -19.22 53.54 13.28
N TYR A 12 -18.87 54.63 12.59
CA TYR A 12 -17.64 55.39 12.86
C TYR A 12 -17.65 56.04 14.25
N ASP A 13 -18.76 56.62 14.69
CA ASP A 13 -18.90 57.20 16.03
C ASP A 13 -19.00 56.13 17.13
N ALA A 14 -19.57 54.96 16.84
CA ALA A 14 -19.57 53.82 17.75
C ALA A 14 -18.17 53.21 17.94
N ILE A 15 -17.35 53.17 16.88
CA ILE A 15 -15.95 52.73 16.95
C ILE A 15 -15.08 53.78 17.67
N ARG A 16 -15.34 55.07 17.44
CA ARG A 16 -14.59 56.19 18.05
C ARG A 16 -14.86 56.35 19.55
N ASN A 17 -16.10 56.10 20.00
CA ASN A 17 -16.50 56.19 21.41
C ASN A 17 -16.32 54.87 22.18
N TRP A 18 -15.75 53.84 21.55
CA TRP A 18 -15.40 52.62 22.26
C TRP A 18 -14.11 52.86 23.05
N ASN A 19 -14.23 52.95 24.38
CA ASN A 19 -13.13 53.18 25.33
C ASN A 19 -11.92 52.23 25.16
N GLY A 20 -12.05 51.15 24.39
CA GLY A 20 -10.94 50.26 24.02
C GLY A 20 -9.93 50.87 23.04
N PHE A 21 -10.30 51.81 22.19
CA PHE A 21 -9.41 52.40 21.17
C PHE A 21 -8.62 53.63 21.65
N GLN A 22 -8.80 54.05 22.91
CA GLN A 22 -7.94 55.08 23.50
C GLN A 22 -6.49 54.58 23.55
N LEU A 23 -5.58 55.37 22.99
CA LEU A 23 -4.16 55.06 22.92
C LEU A 23 -3.50 55.42 24.26
N GLU A 24 -2.96 54.42 24.94
CA GLU A 24 -2.18 54.57 26.17
C GLU A 24 -0.73 54.12 25.92
N PRO A 25 0.27 54.63 26.66
CA PRO A 25 1.62 54.11 26.58
C PRO A 25 1.63 52.64 27.02
N ALA A 26 2.37 51.82 26.29
CA ALA A 26 2.46 50.39 26.58
C ALA A 26 3.13 50.13 27.94
N ILE A 27 2.49 49.34 28.80
CA ILE A 27 3.01 48.99 30.14
C ILE A 27 3.48 47.53 30.12
N SER A 28 4.73 47.28 30.50
CA SER A 28 5.28 45.93 30.61
C SER A 28 5.10 45.38 32.02
N ASP A 29 4.42 44.25 32.12
CA ASP A 29 4.38 43.45 33.36
C ASP A 29 5.59 42.50 33.41
N THR A 30 6.17 42.34 34.60
CA THR A 30 7.39 41.54 34.82
C THR A 30 7.18 40.02 34.75
N SER A 31 5.95 39.53 34.75
CA SER A 31 5.64 38.10 34.69
C SER A 31 5.60 37.60 33.24
N SER A 32 6.73 37.10 32.72
CA SER A 32 6.80 36.54 31.37
C SER A 32 6.54 35.02 31.40
N VAL A 33 5.33 34.60 30.99
CA VAL A 33 4.95 33.18 30.86
C VAL A 33 5.51 32.56 29.56
N PHE A 34 5.63 33.35 28.50
CA PHE A 34 6.14 32.91 27.19
C PHE A 34 6.84 34.06 26.46
N GLY A 35 8.12 33.92 26.14
CA GLY A 35 8.93 34.94 25.47
C GLY A 35 9.73 34.36 24.31
N LEU A 36 10.52 35.21 23.65
CA LEU A 36 11.31 34.81 22.47
C LEU A 36 12.26 33.64 22.79
N ALA A 37 12.91 33.65 23.96
CA ALA A 37 13.82 32.59 24.38
C ALA A 37 13.10 31.23 24.58
N GLN A 38 11.93 31.22 25.22
CA GLN A 38 11.13 30.00 25.41
C GLN A 38 10.61 29.47 24.06
N PHE A 39 10.18 30.37 23.17
CA PHE A 39 9.76 29.99 21.81
C PHE A 39 10.90 29.36 21.02
N LEU A 40 12.07 30.01 20.97
CA LEU A 40 13.24 29.53 20.22
C LEU A 40 13.78 28.21 20.78
N SER A 41 13.85 28.06 22.10
CA SER A 41 14.28 26.80 22.73
C SER A 41 13.32 25.64 22.44
N THR A 42 12.01 25.87 22.53
CA THR A 42 11.00 24.85 22.21
C THR A 42 11.01 24.49 20.72
N LEU A 43 11.14 25.49 19.84
CA LEU A 43 11.27 25.27 18.40
C LEU A 43 12.54 24.48 18.06
N ALA A 44 13.67 24.82 18.69
CA ALA A 44 14.92 24.09 18.52
C ALA A 44 14.79 22.63 18.95
N LEU A 45 14.17 22.38 20.12
CA LEU A 45 13.89 21.01 20.59
C LEU A 45 13.01 20.25 19.59
N LEU A 46 11.96 20.89 19.07
CA LEU A 46 11.06 20.29 18.07
C LEU A 46 11.84 19.90 16.80
N VAL A 47 12.71 20.78 16.29
CA VAL A 47 13.55 20.51 15.12
C VAL A 47 14.50 19.35 15.36
N VAL A 48 15.12 19.27 16.55
CA VAL A 48 15.99 18.14 16.93
C VAL A 48 15.21 16.83 16.97
N VAL A 49 14.05 16.81 17.63
CA VAL A 49 13.17 15.63 17.68
C VAL A 49 12.79 15.20 16.27
N PHE A 50 12.45 16.14 15.38
CA PHE A 50 12.13 15.84 13.99
C PHE A 50 13.30 15.27 13.18
N ASN A 51 14.52 15.79 13.39
CA ASN A 51 15.70 15.30 12.69
C ASN A 51 16.12 13.90 13.15
N VAL A 52 15.90 13.57 14.42
CA VAL A 52 16.20 12.24 14.99
C VAL A 52 15.05 11.25 14.74
N SER A 53 13.85 11.73 14.45
CA SER A 53 12.67 10.89 14.25
C SER A 53 12.79 9.97 13.03
N ASP A 54 12.19 8.78 13.17
CA ASP A 54 12.11 7.78 12.11
C ASP A 54 11.48 8.36 10.82
N PHE A 55 11.91 7.84 9.68
CA PHE A 55 11.37 8.12 8.36
C PHE A 55 9.84 8.05 8.30
N ARG A 56 9.21 7.12 9.04
CA ARG A 56 7.75 6.93 9.11
C ARG A 56 7.00 8.24 9.41
N TYR A 57 7.48 8.99 10.39
CA TYR A 57 6.83 10.24 10.82
C TYR A 57 6.95 11.34 9.75
N ARG A 58 8.09 11.39 9.06
CA ARG A 58 8.31 12.32 7.94
C ARG A 58 7.42 11.98 6.75
N TYR A 59 7.21 10.70 6.47
CA TYR A 59 6.28 10.26 5.44
C TYR A 59 4.83 10.68 5.76
N ARG A 60 4.34 10.43 6.98
CA ARG A 60 2.99 10.83 7.40
C ARG A 60 2.75 12.34 7.27
N LEU A 61 3.73 13.17 7.62
CA LEU A 61 3.66 14.63 7.42
C LEU A 61 3.65 15.06 5.95
N TYR A 62 4.32 14.30 5.07
CA TYR A 62 4.34 14.62 3.64
C TYR A 62 3.01 14.31 2.97
N VAL A 63 2.31 13.29 3.45
CA VAL A 63 1.11 12.72 2.82
C VAL A 63 -0.19 13.35 3.35
N THR A 64 -0.11 14.30 4.27
CA THR A 64 -1.30 14.95 4.84
C THR A 64 -2.06 15.81 3.84
N ARG A 65 -3.35 16.03 4.13
CA ARG A 65 -4.25 16.90 3.35
C ARG A 65 -3.72 18.31 3.09
N TYR A 66 -3.02 18.87 4.07
CA TYR A 66 -2.43 20.20 3.99
C TYR A 66 -0.91 20.07 4.02
N ASP A 67 -0.21 21.00 3.37
CA ASP A 67 1.25 21.08 3.45
C ASP A 67 1.66 21.62 4.83
N ILE A 68 1.67 20.72 5.83
CA ILE A 68 1.93 21.06 7.24
C ILE A 68 3.31 21.71 7.38
N ARG A 69 4.28 21.37 6.52
CA ARG A 69 5.62 21.98 6.56
C ARG A 69 5.55 23.48 6.24
N LYS A 70 4.85 23.86 5.17
CA LYS A 70 4.66 25.28 4.83
C LYS A 70 3.85 26.01 5.90
N ALA A 71 2.78 25.38 6.39
CA ALA A 71 1.95 25.97 7.44
C ALA A 71 2.74 26.17 8.74
N ALA A 72 3.55 25.18 9.15
CA ALA A 72 4.38 25.24 10.34
C ALA A 72 5.46 26.33 10.23
N ILE A 73 6.14 26.44 9.08
CA ILE A 73 7.13 27.50 8.84
C ILE A 73 6.45 28.88 8.87
N LEU A 74 5.32 29.04 8.18
CA LEU A 74 4.61 30.31 8.13
C LEU A 74 4.12 30.74 9.52
N THR A 75 3.51 29.82 10.27
CA THR A 75 3.00 30.09 11.62
C THR A 75 4.13 30.35 12.61
N ALA A 76 5.22 29.57 12.58
CA ALA A 76 6.39 29.80 13.43
C ALA A 76 7.04 31.15 13.13
N SER A 77 7.23 31.50 11.86
CA SER A 77 7.77 32.81 11.46
C SER A 77 6.85 33.97 11.85
N ALA A 78 5.53 33.80 11.72
CA ALA A 78 4.56 34.79 12.17
C ALA A 78 4.60 34.99 13.69
N ILE A 79 4.67 33.92 14.48
CA ILE A 79 4.79 33.99 15.94
C ILE A 79 6.09 34.70 16.33
N ALA A 80 7.21 34.34 15.70
CA ALA A 80 8.50 35.01 15.93
C ALA A 80 8.44 36.51 15.61
N GLY A 81 7.85 36.87 14.46
CA GLY A 81 7.70 38.27 14.05
C GLY A 81 6.80 39.06 15.00
N VAL A 82 5.67 38.50 15.42
CA VAL A 82 4.78 39.14 16.40
C VAL A 82 5.48 39.29 17.74
N LEU A 83 6.20 38.27 18.23
CA LEU A 83 6.97 38.36 19.49
C LEU A 83 8.00 39.49 19.44
N LEU A 84 8.80 39.58 18.37
CA LEU A 84 9.78 40.64 18.18
C LEU A 84 9.12 42.03 18.12
N LEU A 85 8.01 42.16 17.37
CA LEU A 85 7.26 43.41 17.30
C LEU A 85 6.71 43.80 18.66
N THR A 86 6.12 42.88 19.42
CA THR A 86 5.66 43.17 20.78
C THR A 86 6.79 43.55 21.72
N GLU A 87 7.94 42.87 21.68
CA GLU A 87 9.08 43.26 22.52
C GLU A 87 9.58 44.66 22.18
N PHE A 88 9.73 44.97 20.89
CA PHE A 88 10.12 46.30 20.43
C PHE A 88 9.09 47.38 20.81
N TRP A 89 7.79 47.10 20.68
CA TRP A 89 6.72 48.07 20.92
C TRP A 89 6.58 48.42 22.42
N PHE A 90 6.65 47.41 23.28
CA PHE A 90 6.55 47.59 24.74
C PHE A 90 7.86 48.15 25.33
N GLN A 91 9.03 47.84 24.77
CA GLN A 91 10.30 48.46 25.21
C GLN A 91 10.36 49.96 24.92
N ASN A 92 9.78 50.42 23.80
CA ASN A 92 9.77 51.82 23.41
C ASN A 92 8.53 52.59 23.90
N ALA A 93 7.68 51.98 24.72
CA ALA A 93 6.44 52.57 25.25
C ALA A 93 5.55 53.23 24.18
N LEU A 94 5.49 52.63 22.98
CA LEU A 94 4.72 53.17 21.86
C LEU A 94 3.20 53.11 22.15
N PRO A 95 2.40 54.02 21.55
CA PRO A 95 0.97 54.09 21.82
C PRO A 95 0.26 52.81 21.37
N ILE A 96 -0.53 52.20 22.26
CA ILE A 96 -1.32 50.99 22.00
C ILE A 96 -2.78 51.20 22.44
N PRO A 97 -3.75 50.66 21.69
CA PRO A 97 -5.14 50.61 22.14
C PRO A 97 -5.27 49.87 23.48
N ARG A 98 -6.03 50.43 24.42
CA ARG A 98 -6.21 49.90 25.79
C ARG A 98 -6.55 48.40 25.86
N PHE A 99 -7.29 47.84 24.90
CA PHE A 99 -7.60 46.40 24.88
C PHE A 99 -6.38 45.49 24.58
N LEU A 100 -5.36 46.00 23.89
CA LEU A 100 -4.10 45.29 23.59
C LEU A 100 -2.98 45.61 24.61
N ASN A 101 -3.23 46.51 25.57
CA ASN A 101 -2.23 46.93 26.55
C ASN A 101 -1.91 45.85 27.62
N HIS A 102 -2.49 44.65 27.51
CA HIS A 102 -2.19 43.53 28.39
C HIS A 102 -1.08 42.65 27.79
N TYR A 103 0.17 42.98 28.12
CA TYR A 103 1.37 42.30 27.62
C TYR A 103 1.32 40.78 27.80
N SER A 104 0.85 40.31 28.97
CA SER A 104 0.74 38.89 29.29
C SER A 104 -0.28 38.14 28.42
N ASN A 105 -1.43 38.77 28.13
CA ASN A 105 -2.50 38.14 27.35
C ASN A 105 -2.08 37.84 25.92
N ILE A 106 -1.35 38.75 25.27
CA ILE A 106 -0.83 38.53 23.91
C ILE A 106 0.13 37.34 23.89
N LYS A 107 1.04 37.27 24.88
CA LYS A 107 2.01 36.18 25.02
C LYS A 107 1.35 34.83 25.29
N ILE A 108 0.30 34.79 26.11
CA ILE A 108 -0.48 33.57 26.38
C ILE A 108 -1.19 33.09 25.11
N VAL A 109 -1.80 33.99 24.34
CA VAL A 109 -2.46 33.63 23.08
C VAL A 109 -1.45 33.06 22.08
N LEU A 110 -0.28 33.68 21.93
CA LEU A 110 0.79 33.17 21.06
C LEU A 110 1.29 31.80 21.53
N ALA A 111 1.48 31.60 22.83
CA ALA A 111 1.86 30.32 23.41
C ALA A 111 0.81 29.24 23.13
N ALA A 112 -0.47 29.56 23.27
CA ALA A 112 -1.58 28.63 23.01
C ALA A 112 -1.64 28.24 21.54
N VAL A 113 -1.50 29.18 20.61
CA VAL A 113 -1.46 28.89 19.16
C VAL A 113 -0.26 27.99 18.82
N PHE A 114 0.91 28.27 19.39
CA PHE A 114 2.10 27.43 19.19
C PHE A 114 1.93 26.03 19.76
N LEU A 115 1.35 25.89 20.95
CA LEU A 115 1.05 24.62 21.58
C LEU A 115 0.07 23.79 20.73
N VAL A 116 -1.00 24.41 20.22
CA VAL A 116 -1.96 23.75 19.32
C VAL A 116 -1.28 23.27 18.04
N LEU A 117 -0.36 24.05 17.47
CA LEU A 117 0.43 23.64 16.31
C LEU A 117 1.28 22.39 16.62
N ILE A 118 2.00 22.39 17.75
CA ILE A 118 2.83 21.25 18.16
C ILE A 118 1.96 20.01 18.39
N ILE A 119 0.88 20.13 19.15
CA ILE A 119 -0.05 19.02 19.42
C ILE A 119 -0.59 18.47 18.10
N TYR A 120 -1.02 19.35 17.19
CA TYR A 120 -1.52 18.92 15.89
C TYR A 120 -0.48 18.14 15.09
N ILE A 121 0.76 18.63 15.03
CA ILE A 121 1.88 17.95 14.38
C ILE A 121 2.12 16.57 15.01
N VAL A 122 2.16 16.47 16.34
CA VAL A 122 2.34 15.20 17.06
C VAL A 122 1.19 14.23 16.79
N LEU A 123 -0.06 14.69 16.83
CA LEU A 123 -1.24 13.87 16.52
C LEU A 123 -1.16 13.28 15.11
N VAL A 124 -0.71 14.08 14.14
CA VAL A 124 -0.56 13.65 12.75
C VAL A 124 0.60 12.67 12.60
N CYS A 125 1.76 12.97 13.17
CA CYS A 125 2.94 12.10 13.06
C CYS A 125 2.69 10.74 13.71
N PHE A 126 2.22 10.72 14.96
CA PHE A 126 2.28 9.52 15.78
C PHE A 126 0.97 8.73 15.78
N LEU A 127 -0.19 9.39 15.74
CA LEU A 127 -1.47 8.73 16.05
C LEU A 127 -2.36 8.47 14.84
N ARG A 128 -2.22 9.23 13.74
CA ARG A 128 -3.14 9.11 12.59
C ARG A 128 -2.44 8.41 11.42
N PRO A 129 -2.87 7.18 11.03
CA PRO A 129 -2.38 6.57 9.82
C PRO A 129 -2.82 7.39 8.60
N PRO A 130 -1.99 7.44 7.54
CA PRO A 130 -2.32 8.18 6.34
C PRO A 130 -3.55 7.54 5.66
N LYS A 131 -4.47 8.37 5.17
CA LYS A 131 -5.63 7.92 4.38
C LYS A 131 -5.63 8.62 3.04
N LEU A 132 -6.06 7.90 2.00
CA LEU A 132 -6.21 8.49 0.68
C LEU A 132 -7.49 9.33 0.64
N ALA A 133 -7.34 10.62 0.38
CA ALA A 133 -8.43 11.57 0.23
C ALA A 133 -8.21 12.45 -1.00
N ARG A 134 -9.27 13.07 -1.51
CA ARG A 134 -9.20 13.94 -2.70
C ARG A 134 -8.16 15.05 -2.59
N ALA A 135 -7.97 15.60 -1.40
CA ALA A 135 -7.08 16.74 -1.19
C ALA A 135 -5.59 16.34 -1.05
N ASN A 136 -5.27 15.10 -0.69
CA ASN A 136 -3.87 14.61 -0.65
C ASN A 136 -3.53 13.60 -1.75
N ALA A 137 -4.48 13.16 -2.59
CA ALA A 137 -4.28 12.08 -3.55
C ALA A 137 -2.99 12.19 -4.38
N VAL A 138 -2.73 13.38 -4.94
CA VAL A 138 -1.53 13.62 -5.76
C VAL A 138 -0.24 13.54 -4.93
N GLN A 139 -0.25 14.09 -3.72
CA GLN A 139 0.91 14.07 -2.83
C GLN A 139 1.16 12.66 -2.30
N PHE A 140 0.09 11.95 -1.92
CA PHE A 140 0.10 10.55 -1.50
C PHE A 140 0.72 9.67 -2.56
N PHE A 141 0.22 9.76 -3.80
CA PHE A 141 0.74 8.99 -4.93
C PHE A 141 2.22 9.31 -5.19
N ARG A 142 2.58 10.59 -5.38
CA ARG A 142 3.97 10.98 -5.65
C ARG A 142 4.94 10.54 -4.55
N ALA A 143 4.56 10.67 -3.28
CA ALA A 143 5.39 10.25 -2.16
C ALA A 143 5.65 8.74 -2.21
N THR A 144 4.57 7.97 -2.30
CA THR A 144 4.62 6.51 -2.23
C THR A 144 5.36 5.94 -3.44
N THR A 145 5.03 6.42 -4.64
CA THR A 145 5.70 6.03 -5.87
C THR A 145 7.18 6.40 -5.86
N HIS A 146 7.55 7.60 -5.39
CA HIS A 146 8.96 7.98 -5.29
C HIS A 146 9.73 7.03 -4.36
N LEU A 147 9.12 6.62 -3.26
CA LEU A 147 9.76 5.72 -2.29
C LEU A 147 9.90 4.30 -2.83
N ILE A 148 8.87 3.78 -3.50
CA ILE A 148 8.92 2.50 -4.21
C ILE A 148 10.06 2.52 -5.24
N HIS A 149 10.19 3.60 -6.01
CA HIS A 149 11.30 3.74 -6.96
C HIS A 149 12.69 3.79 -6.28
N GLN A 150 12.82 4.48 -5.15
CA GLN A 150 14.08 4.55 -4.38
C GLN A 150 14.57 3.16 -3.95
N GLY A 151 13.66 2.22 -3.64
CA GLY A 151 14.03 0.82 -3.37
C GLY A 151 14.74 0.56 -2.02
N ASN A 152 14.77 1.52 -1.09
CA ASN A 152 15.38 1.32 0.22
C ASN A 152 14.48 0.41 1.10
N LYS A 153 14.97 -0.78 1.44
CA LYS A 153 14.19 -1.83 2.13
C LYS A 153 13.56 -1.35 3.45
N ASP A 154 14.34 -0.71 4.32
CA ASP A 154 13.86 -0.24 5.62
C ASP A 154 12.72 0.78 5.47
N ARG A 155 12.87 1.72 4.55
CA ARG A 155 11.83 2.73 4.26
C ARG A 155 10.58 2.11 3.65
N LEU A 156 10.76 1.14 2.76
CA LEU A 156 9.62 0.45 2.14
C LEU A 156 8.82 -0.38 3.14
N GLN A 157 9.48 -1.01 4.12
CA GLN A 157 8.81 -1.79 5.16
C GLN A 157 7.95 -0.86 6.03
N ALA A 158 8.55 0.24 6.47
CA ALA A 158 7.89 1.32 7.18
C ALA A 158 6.62 1.83 6.46
N ILE A 159 6.67 1.93 5.13
CA ILE A 159 5.55 2.38 4.30
C ILE A 159 4.49 1.28 4.15
N ALA A 160 4.87 0.01 3.95
CA ALA A 160 3.92 -1.09 3.80
C ALA A 160 2.97 -1.18 5.01
N GLU A 161 3.54 -1.12 6.22
CA GLU A 161 2.79 -1.11 7.47
C GLU A 161 1.85 0.11 7.60
N ASP A 162 2.30 1.30 7.18
CA ASP A 162 1.51 2.53 7.23
C ASP A 162 0.45 2.61 6.11
N LEU A 163 0.71 1.96 4.97
CA LEU A 163 -0.16 1.92 3.81
C LEU A 163 -1.32 0.94 4.02
N GLY A 164 -1.11 -0.13 4.79
CA GLY A 164 -2.10 -1.13 5.12
C GLY A 164 -3.49 -0.53 5.39
N PRO A 165 -3.66 0.32 6.43
CA PRO A 165 -4.94 0.97 6.75
C PRO A 165 -5.59 1.73 5.58
N ALA A 166 -4.80 2.31 4.67
CA ALA A 166 -5.29 3.06 3.50
C ALA A 166 -5.70 2.16 2.33
N MET A 167 -5.26 0.90 2.30
CA MET A 167 -5.48 0.00 1.15
C MET A 167 -6.94 -0.19 0.81
N GLU A 168 -7.85 -0.20 1.79
CA GLU A 168 -9.27 -0.33 1.48
C GLU A 168 -9.81 0.85 0.66
N ASP A 169 -9.42 2.08 1.02
CA ASP A 169 -9.80 3.28 0.26
C ASP A 169 -9.15 3.28 -1.14
N ILE A 170 -7.89 2.81 -1.23
CA ILE A 170 -7.15 2.69 -2.51
C ILE A 170 -7.85 1.68 -3.44
N PHE A 171 -8.17 0.48 -2.98
CA PHE A 171 -8.87 -0.51 -3.79
C PHE A 171 -10.26 -0.04 -4.21
N ARG A 172 -11.02 0.54 -3.27
CA ARG A 172 -12.37 1.07 -3.54
C ARG A 172 -12.35 2.17 -4.60
N LEU A 173 -11.40 3.09 -4.54
CA LEU A 173 -11.28 4.19 -5.51
C LEU A 173 -10.67 3.72 -6.84
N GLY A 174 -9.66 2.86 -6.79
CA GLY A 174 -9.00 2.31 -7.98
C GLY A 174 -9.91 1.43 -8.84
N SER A 175 -10.86 0.72 -8.21
CA SER A 175 -11.86 -0.09 -8.92
C SER A 175 -12.95 0.73 -9.63
N GLN A 176 -13.08 2.02 -9.32
CA GLN A 176 -14.09 2.91 -9.93
C GLN A 176 -13.62 3.48 -11.28
N VAL A 177 -12.34 3.36 -11.61
CA VAL A 177 -11.80 3.76 -12.91
C VAL A 177 -12.29 2.77 -13.96
N ARG A 178 -13.43 3.05 -14.57
CA ARG A 178 -13.98 2.24 -15.66
C ARG A 178 -13.14 2.42 -16.91
N SER A 179 -12.63 1.32 -17.45
CA SER A 179 -11.72 1.30 -18.60
C SER A 179 -12.37 1.79 -19.92
N HIS A 180 -13.69 1.73 -20.10
CA HIS A 180 -14.28 1.84 -21.45
C HIS A 180 -15.65 2.50 -21.65
N SER A 181 -16.33 3.10 -20.65
CA SER A 181 -17.76 3.44 -20.83
C SER A 181 -18.27 4.85 -20.54
N GLU A 182 -17.45 5.84 -20.18
CA GLU A 182 -17.92 7.25 -20.18
C GLU A 182 -16.85 8.25 -20.62
N PRO A 183 -17.22 9.31 -21.37
CA PRO A 183 -16.31 10.39 -21.77
C PRO A 183 -15.92 11.33 -20.61
N SER A 184 -16.49 11.11 -19.41
CA SER A 184 -16.18 11.87 -18.21
C SER A 184 -14.82 11.48 -17.66
N LYS A 185 -13.89 12.44 -17.62
CA LYS A 185 -12.56 12.25 -17.02
C LYS A 185 -12.72 11.83 -15.55
N PRO A 186 -12.13 10.68 -15.13
CA PRO A 186 -12.27 10.22 -13.76
C PRO A 186 -11.68 11.25 -12.76
N PRO A 187 -12.27 11.36 -11.56
CA PRO A 187 -11.70 12.15 -10.46
C PRO A 187 -10.24 11.80 -10.20
N ILE A 188 -9.44 12.81 -9.84
CA ILE A 188 -7.98 12.66 -9.70
C ILE A 188 -7.60 11.62 -8.64
N GLU A 189 -8.41 11.48 -7.60
CA GLU A 189 -8.24 10.50 -6.54
C GLU A 189 -8.38 9.06 -7.03
N GLN A 190 -9.26 8.80 -8.00
CA GLN A 190 -9.46 7.48 -8.58
C GLN A 190 -8.28 7.11 -9.48
N VAL A 191 -7.81 8.06 -10.30
CA VAL A 191 -6.62 7.88 -11.14
C VAL A 191 -5.39 7.61 -10.27
N CYS A 192 -5.15 8.43 -9.25
CA CYS A 192 -4.04 8.20 -8.32
C CYS A 192 -4.14 6.86 -7.59
N ALA A 193 -5.34 6.42 -7.20
CA ALA A 193 -5.53 5.11 -6.56
C ALA A 193 -5.24 3.95 -7.54
N HIS A 194 -5.72 4.05 -8.77
CA HIS A 194 -5.48 3.07 -9.83
C HIS A 194 -3.99 2.95 -10.16
N ASP A 195 -3.32 4.09 -10.41
CA ASP A 195 -1.89 4.12 -10.70
C ASP A 195 -1.05 3.66 -9.50
N LEU A 196 -1.51 3.93 -8.28
CA LEU A 196 -0.85 3.44 -7.07
C LEU A 196 -0.88 1.92 -7.02
N LEU A 197 -2.03 1.28 -7.26
CA LEU A 197 -2.15 -0.18 -7.30
C LEU A 197 -1.20 -0.81 -8.33
N LEU A 198 -1.06 -0.19 -9.50
CA LEU A 198 -0.07 -0.61 -10.50
C LEU A 198 1.37 -0.43 -10.01
N THR A 199 1.66 0.65 -9.30
CA THR A 199 2.98 0.93 -8.72
C THR A 199 3.36 -0.09 -7.63
N LEU A 200 2.39 -0.56 -6.84
CA LEU A 200 2.62 -1.59 -5.83
C LEU A 200 3.11 -2.91 -6.44
N ALA A 201 2.89 -3.13 -7.73
CA ALA A 201 3.41 -4.29 -8.42
C ALA A 201 4.93 -4.22 -8.72
N ASP A 202 5.67 -3.19 -8.27
CA ASP A 202 7.14 -3.21 -8.36
C ASP A 202 7.70 -4.46 -7.66
N ARG A 203 8.58 -5.18 -8.36
CA ARG A 203 9.10 -6.47 -7.89
C ARG A 203 9.92 -6.35 -6.59
N ARG A 204 10.67 -5.27 -6.40
CA ARG A 204 11.44 -5.04 -5.17
C ARG A 204 10.51 -4.82 -3.98
N PHE A 205 9.40 -4.14 -4.21
CA PHE A 205 8.37 -3.97 -3.20
C PHE A 205 7.63 -5.29 -2.89
N CYS A 206 7.30 -6.09 -3.91
CA CYS A 206 6.69 -7.41 -3.72
C CYS A 206 7.61 -8.35 -2.94
N ASN A 207 8.91 -8.41 -3.28
CA ASN A 207 9.91 -9.19 -2.56
C ASN A 207 9.96 -8.80 -1.07
N LEU A 208 9.97 -7.51 -0.78
CA LEU A 208 9.96 -7.01 0.58
C LEU A 208 8.69 -7.38 1.35
N ILE A 209 7.52 -7.27 0.73
CA ILE A 209 6.25 -7.67 1.34
C ILE A 209 6.31 -9.15 1.72
N VAL A 210 6.76 -10.00 0.81
CA VAL A 210 6.87 -11.45 1.05
C VAL A 210 7.85 -11.75 2.19
N ASP A 211 8.97 -11.03 2.27
CA ASP A 211 10.03 -11.21 3.28
C ASP A 211 9.63 -10.66 4.67
N ARG A 212 8.96 -9.50 4.73
CA ARG A 212 8.81 -8.73 5.99
C ARG A 212 7.37 -8.53 6.45
N ASP A 213 6.41 -8.46 5.53
CA ASP A 213 5.01 -8.18 5.85
C ASP A 213 4.03 -8.99 4.97
N PRO A 214 4.02 -10.34 5.11
CA PRO A 214 3.12 -11.18 4.33
C PRO A 214 1.63 -10.91 4.62
N ALA A 215 1.31 -10.30 5.76
CA ALA A 215 -0.05 -9.88 6.10
C ALA A 215 -0.57 -8.77 5.16
N PHE A 216 0.31 -7.87 4.70
CA PHE A 216 -0.04 -6.89 3.67
C PHE A 216 -0.47 -7.56 2.36
N ALA A 217 0.25 -8.59 1.90
CA ALA A 217 -0.14 -9.37 0.73
C ALA A 217 -1.52 -10.01 0.91
N ILE A 218 -1.76 -10.72 2.01
CA ILE A 218 -3.07 -11.33 2.32
C ILE A 218 -4.18 -10.28 2.24
N ARG A 219 -3.97 -9.12 2.88
CA ARG A 219 -4.95 -8.03 2.89
C ARG A 219 -5.25 -7.54 1.46
N CYS A 220 -4.23 -7.36 0.63
CA CYS A 220 -4.39 -6.96 -0.75
C CYS A 220 -5.19 -7.99 -1.57
N PHE A 221 -4.94 -9.29 -1.39
CA PHE A 221 -5.72 -10.34 -2.06
C PHE A 221 -7.19 -10.34 -1.60
N VAL A 222 -7.46 -10.20 -0.30
CA VAL A 222 -8.83 -10.09 0.23
C VAL A 222 -9.55 -8.86 -0.34
N LEU A 223 -8.87 -7.71 -0.40
CA LEU A 223 -9.41 -6.49 -0.99
C LEU A 223 -9.64 -6.63 -2.50
N ALA A 224 -8.76 -7.33 -3.22
CA ALA A 224 -8.96 -7.62 -4.63
C ALA A 224 -10.21 -8.47 -4.87
N ILE A 225 -10.49 -9.47 -4.01
CA ILE A 225 -11.76 -10.23 -4.09
C ILE A 225 -12.96 -9.28 -3.91
N LYS A 226 -12.92 -8.41 -2.90
CA LYS A 226 -13.97 -7.43 -2.60
C LYS A 226 -14.18 -6.39 -3.70
N TYR A 227 -13.11 -5.97 -4.38
CA TYR A 227 -13.12 -4.91 -5.39
C TYR A 227 -12.62 -5.45 -6.75
N PRO A 228 -13.47 -6.15 -7.53
CA PRO A 228 -13.07 -6.95 -8.69
C PRO A 228 -12.48 -6.16 -9.87
N GLU A 229 -12.82 -4.88 -9.97
CA GLU A 229 -12.36 -4.00 -11.05
C GLU A 229 -11.04 -3.29 -10.75
N ALA A 230 -10.48 -3.46 -9.55
CA ALA A 230 -9.17 -2.91 -9.23
C ALA A 230 -8.06 -3.58 -10.08
N PRO A 231 -7.08 -2.82 -10.60
CA PRO A 231 -5.93 -3.39 -11.30
C PRO A 231 -5.06 -4.18 -10.31
N PHE A 232 -5.12 -5.51 -10.39
CA PHE A 232 -4.45 -6.38 -9.43
C PHE A 232 -3.59 -7.49 -10.05
N ALA A 233 -3.75 -7.76 -11.35
CA ALA A 233 -3.08 -8.87 -12.04
C ALA A 233 -1.55 -8.86 -11.85
N GLN A 234 -0.88 -7.73 -12.12
CA GLN A 234 0.58 -7.65 -12.03
C GLN A 234 1.10 -7.81 -10.59
N PHE A 235 0.40 -7.24 -9.61
CA PHE A 235 0.74 -7.40 -8.19
C PHE A 235 0.57 -8.86 -7.77
N SER A 236 -0.55 -9.49 -8.16
CA SER A 236 -0.84 -10.90 -7.88
C SER A 236 0.26 -11.82 -8.40
N ARG A 237 0.67 -11.63 -9.66
CA ARG A 237 1.78 -12.37 -10.27
C ARG A 237 3.09 -12.18 -9.53
N ASN A 238 3.53 -10.93 -9.34
CA ASN A 238 4.84 -10.64 -8.75
C ASN A 238 4.92 -11.10 -7.29
N VAL A 239 3.84 -10.97 -6.51
CA VAL A 239 3.80 -11.51 -5.14
C VAL A 239 3.78 -13.04 -5.13
N GLY A 240 3.02 -13.68 -6.02
CA GLY A 240 2.99 -15.14 -6.14
C GLY A 240 4.36 -15.72 -6.49
N GLU A 241 5.04 -15.10 -7.46
CA GLU A 241 6.42 -15.45 -7.85
C GLU A 241 7.41 -15.28 -6.68
N GLU A 242 7.36 -14.17 -5.95
CA GLU A 242 8.25 -13.94 -4.82
C GLU A 242 7.97 -14.91 -3.65
N PHE A 243 6.72 -15.32 -3.42
CA PHE A 243 6.41 -16.39 -2.46
C PHE A 243 6.99 -17.75 -2.86
N ILE A 244 7.00 -18.07 -4.16
CA ILE A 244 7.55 -19.33 -4.67
C ILE A 244 9.08 -19.31 -4.59
N VAL A 245 9.72 -18.21 -4.99
CA VAL A 245 11.18 -18.08 -5.04
C VAL A 245 11.79 -17.97 -3.64
N ASN A 246 11.16 -17.24 -2.72
CA ASN A 246 11.69 -17.05 -1.37
C ASN A 246 11.33 -18.24 -0.48
N THR A 247 12.29 -19.16 -0.29
CA THR A 247 12.14 -20.34 0.58
C THR A 247 12.01 -20.01 2.07
N ASP A 248 12.43 -18.81 2.49
CA ASP A 248 12.26 -18.32 3.86
C ASP A 248 10.90 -17.63 4.07
N SER A 249 10.07 -17.51 3.03
CA SER A 249 8.78 -16.82 3.12
C SER A 249 7.77 -17.58 3.98
N ALA A 250 6.75 -16.85 4.44
CA ALA A 250 5.64 -17.43 5.19
C ALA A 250 4.94 -18.58 4.45
N PHE A 251 4.98 -18.63 3.12
CA PHE A 251 4.44 -19.74 2.34
C PHE A 251 5.10 -21.08 2.69
N TYR A 252 6.43 -21.14 2.81
CA TYR A 252 7.13 -22.38 3.13
C TYR A 252 6.95 -22.81 4.59
N GLN A 253 6.58 -21.87 5.46
CA GLN A 253 6.19 -22.15 6.84
C GLN A 253 4.75 -22.73 6.96
N GLU A 254 4.02 -22.93 5.86
CA GLU A 254 2.66 -23.52 5.87
C GLU A 254 2.64 -25.03 5.54
N ASP A 255 3.79 -25.70 5.61
CA ASP A 255 3.98 -27.10 5.25
C ASP A 255 3.38 -28.08 6.26
N SER A 256 3.59 -27.85 7.56
CA SER A 256 3.18 -28.76 8.64
C SER A 256 2.73 -28.00 9.90
N GLY A 257 1.58 -28.41 10.44
CA GLY A 257 1.08 -27.88 11.70
C GLY A 257 1.91 -28.26 12.94
N TYR A 258 2.78 -29.27 12.84
CA TYR A 258 3.66 -29.69 13.93
C TYR A 258 4.89 -28.78 14.08
N SER A 259 5.53 -28.41 12.97
CA SER A 259 6.72 -27.54 12.97
C SER A 259 6.34 -26.05 13.00
N SER A 260 5.24 -25.70 12.35
CA SER A 260 4.91 -24.30 12.05
C SER A 260 3.72 -23.77 12.84
N GLY A 261 3.21 -24.57 13.78
CA GLY A 261 2.13 -24.20 14.69
C GLY A 261 0.83 -23.83 13.96
N TYR A 262 0.17 -22.77 14.41
CA TYR A 262 -1.13 -22.33 13.90
C TYR A 262 -1.15 -22.11 12.39
N PHE A 263 -0.09 -21.51 11.82
CA PHE A 263 -0.04 -21.19 10.40
C PHE A 263 0.11 -22.43 9.51
N GLY A 264 0.71 -23.51 10.01
CA GLY A 264 0.76 -24.80 9.31
C GLY A 264 -0.61 -25.46 9.15
N TYR A 265 -1.59 -25.14 10.02
CA TYR A 265 -2.98 -25.62 9.90
C TYR A 265 -3.86 -24.65 9.11
N ALA A 266 -3.78 -23.36 9.41
CA ALA A 266 -4.63 -22.34 8.81
C ALA A 266 -4.25 -22.03 7.35
N LYS A 267 -2.97 -22.16 7.02
CA LYS A 267 -2.37 -21.93 5.69
C LYS A 267 -2.88 -20.66 4.97
N PRO A 268 -2.86 -19.48 5.64
CA PRO A 268 -3.49 -18.27 5.11
C PRO A 268 -2.91 -17.78 3.77
N ILE A 269 -1.60 -17.97 3.51
CA ILE A 269 -0.98 -17.63 2.23
C ILE A 269 -1.45 -18.60 1.16
N THR A 270 -1.34 -19.91 1.42
CA THR A 270 -1.77 -20.94 0.48
C THR A 270 -3.24 -20.76 0.12
N SER A 271 -4.13 -20.56 1.10
CA SER A 271 -5.56 -20.41 0.85
C SER A 271 -5.91 -19.09 0.14
N THR A 272 -5.27 -17.98 0.52
CA THR A 272 -5.67 -16.65 0.03
C THR A 272 -4.98 -16.28 -1.28
N VAL A 273 -3.69 -16.57 -1.43
CA VAL A 273 -2.88 -16.20 -2.60
C VAL A 273 -3.01 -17.22 -3.72
N PHE A 274 -3.00 -18.51 -3.38
CA PHE A 274 -3.01 -19.61 -4.34
C PHE A 274 -4.34 -20.39 -4.38
N GLY A 275 -5.12 -20.40 -3.30
CA GLY A 275 -6.42 -21.09 -3.23
C GLY A 275 -7.62 -20.24 -3.66
N SER A 276 -7.46 -18.93 -3.87
CA SER A 276 -8.55 -18.03 -4.29
C SER A 276 -8.84 -18.15 -5.78
N TYR A 277 -9.40 -19.28 -6.23
CA TYR A 277 -9.54 -19.58 -7.66
C TYR A 277 -10.28 -18.49 -8.45
N GLU A 278 -11.33 -17.86 -7.89
CA GLU A 278 -12.10 -16.81 -8.58
C GLU A 278 -11.23 -15.59 -8.89
N LEU A 279 -10.37 -15.21 -7.95
CA LEU A 279 -9.43 -14.11 -8.13
C LEU A 279 -8.35 -14.48 -9.14
N ILE A 280 -7.82 -15.69 -9.04
CA ILE A 280 -6.75 -16.19 -9.93
C ILE A 280 -7.25 -16.28 -11.36
N GLU A 281 -8.45 -16.84 -11.59
CA GLU A 281 -9.10 -16.86 -12.92
C GLU A 281 -9.33 -15.45 -13.47
N ARG A 282 -9.83 -14.53 -12.63
CA ARG A 282 -10.05 -13.15 -13.06
C ARG A 282 -8.75 -12.43 -13.39
N CYS A 283 -7.68 -12.72 -12.66
CA CYS A 283 -6.34 -12.18 -12.96
C CYS A 283 -5.79 -12.77 -14.27
N ALA A 284 -5.90 -14.09 -14.46
CA ALA A 284 -5.45 -14.78 -15.67
C ALA A 284 -6.21 -14.29 -16.92
N THR A 285 -7.52 -14.12 -16.84
CA THR A 285 -8.34 -13.53 -17.94
C THR A 285 -7.95 -12.09 -18.26
N LYS A 286 -7.56 -11.30 -17.27
CA LYS A 286 -7.14 -9.90 -17.43
C LYS A 286 -5.66 -9.74 -17.81
N GLY A 287 -4.83 -10.79 -17.77
CA GLY A 287 -3.48 -10.72 -18.30
C GLY A 287 -2.45 -11.63 -17.65
N VAL A 288 -2.42 -11.75 -16.32
CA VAL A 288 -1.47 -12.57 -15.54
C VAL A 288 -2.02 -12.89 -14.15
N SER A 289 -1.62 -14.00 -13.54
CA SER A 289 -2.08 -14.43 -12.20
C SER A 289 -0.92 -14.81 -11.26
N SER A 290 -1.23 -15.09 -9.98
CA SER A 290 -0.25 -15.50 -8.96
C SER A 290 0.44 -16.83 -9.24
N LEU A 291 -0.05 -17.61 -10.20
CA LEU A 291 0.51 -18.91 -10.59
C LEU A 291 1.36 -18.84 -11.88
N GLU A 292 1.59 -17.63 -12.41
CA GLU A 292 2.37 -17.44 -13.63
C GLU A 292 3.78 -16.95 -13.30
N LEU A 293 4.78 -17.73 -13.67
CA LEU A 293 6.19 -17.41 -13.45
C LEU A 293 6.77 -16.61 -14.63
N HIS A 294 7.63 -15.63 -14.34
CA HIS A 294 8.43 -14.99 -15.38
C HIS A 294 9.46 -15.96 -15.98
N TYR A 295 9.60 -15.91 -17.31
CA TYR A 295 10.49 -16.82 -18.06
C TYR A 295 11.92 -16.83 -17.53
N SER A 296 12.39 -15.71 -16.98
CA SER A 296 13.75 -15.59 -16.43
C SER A 296 13.99 -16.37 -15.14
N ILE A 297 12.94 -16.91 -14.51
CA ILE A 297 13.02 -17.61 -13.21
C ILE A 297 12.74 -19.10 -13.36
N ILE A 298 11.95 -19.47 -14.36
CA ILE A 298 11.57 -20.85 -14.65
C ILE A 298 12.79 -21.77 -14.68
N ASP A 299 13.89 -21.31 -15.28
CA ASP A 299 15.13 -22.09 -15.37
C ASP A 299 16.02 -22.06 -14.13
N THR A 300 15.70 -21.21 -13.15
CA THR A 300 16.48 -21.04 -11.92
C THR A 300 15.87 -21.76 -10.72
N LEU A 301 14.65 -22.30 -10.86
CA LEU A 301 13.97 -22.96 -9.74
C LEU A 301 14.70 -24.23 -9.30
N ASP A 302 15.03 -24.28 -8.02
CA ASP A 302 15.56 -25.49 -7.38
C ASP A 302 14.44 -26.49 -7.01
N ALA A 303 14.84 -27.64 -6.45
CA ALA A 303 13.89 -28.69 -6.08
C ALA A 303 12.85 -28.24 -5.04
N ILE A 304 13.23 -27.39 -4.09
CA ILE A 304 12.35 -26.89 -3.03
C ILE A 304 11.35 -25.90 -3.63
N GLN A 305 11.83 -25.00 -4.48
CA GLN A 305 11.02 -24.00 -5.16
C GLN A 305 10.02 -24.64 -6.13
N MET A 306 10.43 -25.70 -6.84
CA MET A 306 9.54 -26.49 -7.68
C MET A 306 8.45 -27.20 -6.89
N GLU A 307 8.79 -27.77 -5.73
CA GLU A 307 7.78 -28.35 -4.83
C GLU A 307 6.80 -27.30 -4.32
N GLY A 308 7.29 -26.09 -4.01
CA GLY A 308 6.46 -24.94 -3.67
C GLY A 308 5.53 -24.54 -4.81
N PHE A 309 6.02 -24.47 -6.04
CA PHE A 309 5.22 -24.16 -7.23
C PHE A 309 4.15 -25.22 -7.49
N LYS A 310 4.51 -26.52 -7.38
CA LYS A 310 3.55 -27.63 -7.43
C LYS A 310 2.45 -27.45 -6.39
N ARG A 311 2.82 -27.21 -5.13
CA ARG A 311 1.87 -27.03 -4.02
C ARG A 311 0.92 -25.85 -4.26
N ALA A 312 1.42 -24.73 -4.78
CA ALA A 312 0.61 -23.58 -5.15
C ALA A 312 -0.40 -23.92 -6.27
N GLY A 313 0.06 -24.60 -7.32
CA GLY A 313 -0.79 -25.05 -8.43
C GLY A 313 -1.89 -26.03 -7.98
N LEU A 314 -1.56 -26.99 -7.12
CA LEU A 314 -2.52 -27.95 -6.58
C LEU A 314 -3.53 -27.29 -5.63
N ALA A 315 -3.11 -26.29 -4.84
CA ALA A 315 -4.02 -25.53 -3.98
C ALA A 315 -5.08 -24.80 -4.81
N PHE A 316 -4.67 -24.15 -5.90
CA PHE A 316 -5.59 -23.56 -6.87
C PHE A 316 -6.52 -24.60 -7.49
N PHE A 317 -5.95 -25.69 -8.00
CA PHE A 317 -6.72 -26.67 -8.76
C PHE A 317 -7.75 -27.39 -7.88
N SER A 318 -7.39 -27.75 -6.65
CA SER A 318 -8.32 -28.29 -5.66
C SER A 318 -9.49 -27.32 -5.40
N ALA A 319 -9.20 -26.04 -5.16
CA ALA A 319 -10.23 -25.03 -4.92
C ALA A 319 -11.13 -24.78 -6.14
N TYR A 320 -10.55 -24.84 -7.36
CA TYR A 320 -11.29 -24.72 -8.61
C TYR A 320 -12.28 -25.88 -8.79
N LEU A 321 -11.84 -27.12 -8.59
CA LEU A 321 -12.66 -28.33 -8.75
C LEU A 321 -13.80 -28.38 -7.74
N GLU A 322 -13.55 -27.97 -6.49
CA GLU A 322 -14.58 -27.95 -5.44
C GLU A 322 -15.75 -27.02 -5.76
N LYS A 323 -15.49 -25.86 -6.37
CA LYS A 323 -16.53 -24.86 -6.65
C LYS A 323 -17.10 -24.92 -8.07
N ASN A 324 -16.38 -25.50 -9.05
CA ASN A 324 -16.83 -25.55 -10.44
C ASN A 324 -16.88 -26.98 -11.00
N PRO A 325 -17.74 -27.86 -10.48
CA PRO A 325 -17.85 -29.24 -10.96
C PRO A 325 -18.34 -29.36 -12.42
N HIS A 326 -18.74 -28.25 -13.04
CA HIS A 326 -19.37 -28.21 -14.36
C HIS A 326 -18.70 -27.23 -15.34
N GLN A 327 -17.74 -26.41 -14.91
CA GLN A 327 -16.98 -25.56 -15.85
C GLN A 327 -15.86 -26.38 -16.47
N SER A 328 -15.81 -26.34 -17.81
CA SER A 328 -14.82 -27.07 -18.58
C SER A 328 -13.50 -26.29 -18.68
N HIS A 329 -13.56 -24.97 -18.84
CA HIS A 329 -12.39 -24.18 -19.21
C HIS A 329 -11.89 -23.30 -18.05
N SER A 330 -10.57 -23.24 -17.89
CA SER A 330 -9.87 -22.44 -16.89
C SER A 330 -8.66 -21.78 -17.54
N TYR A 331 -8.64 -20.44 -17.57
CA TYR A 331 -7.53 -19.69 -18.14
C TYR A 331 -6.29 -19.81 -17.25
N ALA A 332 -6.49 -19.78 -15.93
CA ALA A 332 -5.39 -19.91 -14.99
C ALA A 332 -4.75 -21.30 -15.07
N PHE A 333 -5.55 -22.37 -15.18
CA PHE A 333 -5.02 -23.72 -15.27
C PHE A 333 -4.25 -23.97 -16.58
N ALA A 334 -4.79 -23.52 -17.72
CA ALA A 334 -4.08 -23.62 -18.99
C ALA A 334 -2.70 -22.93 -18.96
N ARG A 335 -2.62 -21.76 -18.30
CA ARG A 335 -1.36 -21.01 -18.14
C ARG A 335 -0.42 -21.61 -17.09
N LEU A 336 -0.96 -22.18 -16.02
CA LEU A 336 -0.21 -22.98 -15.06
C LEU A 336 0.46 -24.15 -15.78
N LEU A 337 -0.28 -24.91 -16.60
CA LEU A 337 0.27 -26.00 -17.40
C LEU A 337 1.36 -25.52 -18.36
N ALA A 338 1.18 -24.38 -19.03
CA ALA A 338 2.22 -23.80 -19.88
C ALA A 338 3.49 -23.43 -19.07
N SER A 339 3.32 -22.97 -17.82
CA SER A 339 4.45 -22.67 -16.93
C SER A 339 5.15 -23.96 -16.45
N VAL A 340 4.39 -25.01 -16.15
CA VAL A 340 4.92 -26.35 -15.81
C VAL A 340 5.70 -26.94 -16.98
N ASP A 341 5.14 -26.88 -18.20
CA ASP A 341 5.81 -27.32 -19.43
C ASP A 341 7.14 -26.58 -19.62
N SER A 342 7.12 -25.25 -19.48
CA SER A 342 8.32 -24.42 -19.58
C SER A 342 9.41 -24.82 -18.56
N CYS A 343 9.01 -25.22 -17.32
CA CYS A 343 9.95 -25.73 -16.31
C CYS A 343 10.65 -27.02 -16.74
N THR A 344 10.05 -27.78 -17.66
CA THR A 344 10.57 -29.05 -18.19
C THR A 344 11.30 -28.92 -19.52
N SER A 345 11.45 -27.71 -20.08
CA SER A 345 12.12 -27.48 -21.37
C SER A 345 13.56 -28.05 -21.45
N GLY A 346 14.23 -28.21 -20.30
CA GLY A 346 15.56 -28.83 -20.17
C GLY A 346 15.58 -30.35 -20.15
N ILE A 347 14.45 -31.06 -20.28
CA ILE A 347 14.35 -32.52 -20.12
C ILE A 347 15.28 -33.31 -21.05
N TYR A 348 15.59 -32.79 -22.25
CA TYR A 348 16.51 -33.43 -23.19
C TYR A 348 17.92 -33.62 -22.61
N LYS A 349 18.31 -32.82 -21.61
CA LYS A 349 19.59 -32.93 -20.91
C LYS A 349 19.65 -34.18 -20.02
N ILE A 350 18.50 -34.69 -19.58
CA ILE A 350 18.38 -35.86 -18.70
C ILE A 350 18.86 -37.14 -19.42
N ASN A 351 18.64 -37.23 -20.73
CA ASN A 351 19.02 -38.42 -21.53
C ASN A 351 20.53 -38.70 -21.55
N ASN A 352 21.36 -37.69 -21.24
CA ASN A 352 22.81 -37.79 -21.26
C ASN A 352 23.42 -37.83 -19.84
N LEU A 353 22.59 -37.92 -18.80
CA LEU A 353 23.06 -37.94 -17.42
C LEU A 353 23.67 -39.30 -17.05
N ALA A 354 24.74 -39.27 -16.27
CA ALA A 354 25.33 -40.49 -15.71
C ALA A 354 24.37 -41.11 -14.66
N VAL A 355 24.56 -42.40 -14.36
CA VAL A 355 23.66 -43.25 -13.53
C VAL A 355 23.41 -42.71 -12.10
N ASP A 356 24.19 -41.72 -11.63
CA ASP A 356 24.10 -41.13 -10.28
C ASP A 356 23.63 -39.65 -10.25
N GLU A 357 23.23 -39.07 -11.38
CA GLU A 357 22.89 -37.64 -11.51
C GLU A 357 21.38 -37.33 -11.33
N TRP A 358 20.64 -38.18 -10.60
CA TRP A 358 19.26 -37.95 -10.13
C TRP A 358 19.13 -36.71 -9.22
N LYS A 359 20.26 -36.11 -8.82
CA LYS A 359 20.33 -34.86 -8.06
C LYS A 359 20.45 -33.61 -8.95
N SER A 360 20.44 -33.77 -10.28
CA SER A 360 20.47 -32.63 -11.20
C SER A 360 19.22 -31.75 -11.04
N PRO A 361 19.35 -30.41 -11.16
CA PRO A 361 18.20 -29.51 -11.15
C PRO A 361 17.18 -29.83 -12.25
N GLU A 362 17.63 -30.29 -13.41
CA GLU A 362 16.78 -30.74 -14.52
C GLU A 362 15.89 -31.93 -14.13
N TYR A 363 16.47 -32.96 -13.48
CA TYR A 363 15.68 -34.09 -13.01
C TYR A 363 14.69 -33.69 -11.91
N ALA A 364 15.09 -32.82 -10.98
CA ALA A 364 14.20 -32.33 -9.93
C ALA A 364 12.99 -31.57 -10.50
N ARG A 365 13.21 -30.70 -11.49
CA ARG A 365 12.14 -29.98 -12.20
C ARG A 365 11.20 -30.92 -12.94
N PHE A 366 11.76 -31.87 -13.68
CA PHE A 366 10.97 -32.89 -14.37
C PHE A 366 10.13 -33.73 -13.40
N LYS A 367 10.75 -34.22 -12.32
CA LYS A 367 10.06 -35.01 -11.30
C LYS A 367 8.92 -34.21 -10.67
N ALA A 368 9.14 -32.95 -10.30
CA ALA A 368 8.10 -32.11 -9.72
C ALA A 368 6.93 -31.87 -10.70
N ALA A 369 7.20 -31.70 -11.99
CA ALA A 369 6.17 -31.60 -13.02
C ALA A 369 5.38 -32.91 -13.19
N ALA A 370 6.06 -34.06 -13.21
CA ALA A 370 5.40 -35.37 -13.28
C ALA A 370 4.54 -35.65 -12.03
N ASP A 371 5.05 -35.32 -10.85
CA ASP A 371 4.33 -35.42 -9.58
C ASP A 371 3.12 -34.46 -9.56
N PHE A 372 3.27 -33.23 -10.06
CA PHE A 372 2.17 -32.29 -10.25
C PHE A 372 1.04 -32.90 -11.10
N LEU A 373 1.37 -33.42 -12.29
CA LEU A 373 0.37 -34.01 -13.20
C LEU A 373 -0.32 -35.21 -12.55
N LYS A 374 0.45 -36.10 -11.90
CA LYS A 374 -0.08 -37.25 -11.18
C LYS A 374 -1.06 -36.84 -10.07
N GLU A 375 -0.69 -35.86 -9.25
CA GLU A 375 -1.53 -35.36 -8.16
C GLU A 375 -2.75 -34.60 -8.69
N ALA A 376 -2.61 -33.83 -9.77
CA ALA A 376 -3.73 -33.16 -10.44
C ALA A 376 -4.74 -34.17 -11.00
N ILE A 377 -4.29 -35.23 -11.69
CA ILE A 377 -5.16 -36.31 -12.15
C ILE A 377 -5.89 -36.96 -10.97
N ALA A 378 -5.19 -37.23 -9.87
CA ALA A 378 -5.82 -37.80 -8.68
C ALA A 378 -6.88 -36.88 -8.05
N LEU A 379 -6.66 -35.56 -8.05
CA LEU A 379 -7.66 -34.57 -7.60
C LEU A 379 -8.88 -34.55 -8.54
N LEU A 380 -8.64 -34.63 -9.85
CA LEU A 380 -9.69 -34.68 -10.84
C LEU A 380 -10.54 -35.94 -10.71
N ASP A 381 -9.91 -37.10 -10.55
CA ASP A 381 -10.59 -38.38 -10.30
C ASP A 381 -11.42 -38.34 -9.02
N LYS A 382 -10.85 -37.80 -7.94
CA LYS A 382 -11.53 -37.63 -6.64
C LYS A 382 -12.74 -36.71 -6.73
N SER A 383 -12.68 -35.67 -7.56
CA SER A 383 -13.78 -34.72 -7.74
C SER A 383 -15.02 -35.36 -8.40
N GLY A 384 -14.85 -36.49 -9.09
CA GLY A 384 -15.94 -37.20 -9.76
C GLY A 384 -16.51 -36.45 -10.97
N ILE A 385 -15.85 -35.36 -11.41
CA ILE A 385 -16.17 -34.68 -12.65
C ILE A 385 -15.96 -35.68 -13.80
N LYS A 386 -16.74 -35.56 -14.87
CA LYS A 386 -16.59 -36.39 -16.07
C LYS A 386 -16.21 -35.51 -17.25
N ALA A 387 -15.29 -36.00 -18.07
CA ALA A 387 -14.96 -35.36 -19.34
C ALA A 387 -16.23 -35.19 -20.19
N ARG A 388 -16.38 -34.03 -20.83
CA ARG A 388 -17.54 -33.78 -21.71
C ARG A 388 -17.45 -34.57 -23.01
N SER A 389 -16.24 -34.92 -23.44
CA SER A 389 -15.96 -35.68 -24.65
C SER A 389 -14.70 -36.54 -24.44
N VAL A 390 -14.66 -37.70 -25.08
CA VAL A 390 -13.46 -38.57 -25.15
C VAL A 390 -12.48 -38.09 -26.22
N ARG A 391 -12.94 -37.23 -27.15
CA ARG A 391 -12.11 -36.64 -28.20
C ARG A 391 -11.92 -35.15 -27.94
N PRO A 392 -10.69 -34.63 -28.02
CA PRO A 392 -10.45 -33.21 -27.94
C PRO A 392 -11.23 -32.51 -29.06
N GLY A 393 -12.06 -31.53 -28.68
CA GLY A 393 -12.83 -30.75 -29.64
C GLY A 393 -11.88 -29.95 -30.54
N LYS A 394 -12.23 -29.80 -31.83
CA LYS A 394 -11.48 -28.93 -32.76
C LYS A 394 -11.58 -27.43 -32.42
N GLU A 395 -12.48 -27.05 -31.51
CA GLU A 395 -12.77 -25.66 -31.14
C GLU A 395 -12.26 -25.33 -29.72
N THR A 396 -11.03 -24.81 -29.70
CA THR A 396 -10.46 -23.68 -28.92
C THR A 396 -10.75 -23.45 -27.43
N PHE A 397 -11.47 -24.31 -26.72
CA PHE A 397 -11.47 -24.26 -25.25
C PHE A 397 -11.22 -25.66 -24.70
N HIS A 398 -9.94 -26.04 -24.67
CA HIS A 398 -9.49 -27.25 -23.96
C HIS A 398 -10.11 -27.22 -22.58
N ASP A 399 -10.93 -28.24 -22.32
CA ASP A 399 -11.38 -28.43 -20.97
C ASP A 399 -10.20 -28.87 -20.10
N VAL A 400 -10.35 -28.85 -18.78
CA VAL A 400 -9.30 -29.27 -17.85
C VAL A 400 -8.79 -30.69 -18.16
N TYR A 401 -9.64 -31.57 -18.71
CA TYR A 401 -9.25 -32.92 -19.12
C TYR A 401 -8.34 -32.90 -20.35
N ASP A 402 -8.74 -32.20 -21.40
CA ASP A 402 -7.97 -32.05 -22.63
C ASP A 402 -6.61 -31.41 -22.34
N ALA A 403 -6.58 -30.41 -21.47
CA ALA A 403 -5.34 -29.73 -21.09
C ALA A 403 -4.38 -30.66 -20.32
N LEU A 404 -4.88 -31.46 -19.38
CA LEU A 404 -4.07 -32.47 -18.68
C LEU A 404 -3.63 -33.60 -19.61
N ALA A 405 -4.52 -34.08 -20.48
CA ALA A 405 -4.20 -35.13 -21.45
C ALA A 405 -3.11 -34.67 -22.42
N GLN A 406 -3.17 -33.42 -22.88
CA GLN A 406 -2.13 -32.84 -23.72
C GLN A 406 -0.79 -32.65 -22.98
N ALA A 407 -0.82 -32.33 -21.69
CA ALA A 407 0.41 -32.16 -20.90
C ALA A 407 1.13 -33.49 -20.57
N VAL A 408 0.44 -34.63 -20.66
CA VAL A 408 1.01 -35.96 -20.40
C VAL A 408 1.65 -36.58 -21.65
N VAL A 409 1.19 -36.18 -22.84
CA VAL A 409 1.67 -36.67 -24.16
C VAL A 409 2.88 -35.86 -24.60
#